data_AF-A0A7C4U875-F1
#
_entry.id   AF-A0A7C4U875-F1
#
_cell.length_a   1.000
_cell.length_b   1.000
_cell.length_c   1.000
_cell.angle_alpha   90.00
_cell.angle_beta   90.00
_cell.angle_gamma   90.00
#
_symmetry.space_group_name_H-M   'P 1'
#
loop_
_entity.id
_entity.type
_entity.pdbx_description
1 polymer ?
#
loop_
_entity_poly.entity_id
_entity_poly.type
_entity_poly.pdbx_seq_one_letter_code
_entity_poly.pdbx_strand_id
1 'polypeptide(L)' 'DVAAAIGTINYEIVCIIGKRVPRVYLQCGKVCNVLNYLI' A
#
# COMPACT_ATOMS: atom_id res chain seq x y z
N ASP A 1 -11.29 2.41 -10.52
CA ASP A 1 -10.72 2.10 -11.85
C ASP A 1 -9.83 0.87 -11.88
N VAL A 2 -8.76 0.78 -11.07
CA VAL A 2 -7.85 -0.38 -11.08
C VAL A 2 -8.55 -1.73 -10.81
N ALA A 3 -9.37 -1.81 -9.76
CA ALA A 3 -10.09 -3.04 -9.43
C ALA A 3 -11.07 -3.45 -10.54
N ALA A 4 -11.80 -2.48 -11.10
CA ALA A 4 -12.74 -2.70 -12.19
C ALA A 4 -12.05 -3.15 -13.49
N ALA A 5 -10.86 -2.62 -13.80
CA ALA A 5 -10.08 -3.02 -14.97
C ALA A 5 -9.59 -4.48 -14.90
N ILE A 6 -9.42 -5.02 -13.70
CA ILE A 6 -8.97 -6.39 -13.44
C ILE A 6 -10.16 -7.33 -13.16
N GLY A 7 -11.38 -6.78 -13.02
CA GLY A 7 -12.58 -7.55 -12.71
C GLY A 7 -12.66 -8.02 -11.25
N THR A 8 -12.04 -7.28 -10.33
CA THR A 8 -12.01 -7.58 -8.88
C THR A 8 -12.60 -6.43 -8.04
N ILE A 9 -12.61 -6.60 -6.71
CA ILE A 9 -13.00 -5.61 -5.71
C ILE A 9 -11.79 -4.81 -5.20
N ASN A 10 -12.06 -3.60 -4.68
CA ASN A 10 -11.04 -2.68 -4.16
C ASN A 10 -10.17 -3.28 -3.03
N TYR A 11 -10.76 -4.11 -2.16
CA TYR A 11 -10.04 -4.74 -1.05
C TYR A 11 -8.95 -5.71 -1.52
N GLU A 12 -9.13 -6.38 -2.64
CA GLU A 12 -8.10 -7.27 -3.16
C GLU A 12 -6.87 -6.49 -3.60
N ILE A 13 -7.05 -5.34 -4.26
CA ILE A 13 -5.95 -4.50 -4.75
C ILE A 13 -5.03 -4.00 -3.62
N VAL A 14 -5.57 -3.67 -2.45
CA VAL A 14 -4.75 -3.23 -1.30
C VAL A 14 -4.06 -4.41 -0.61
N CYS A 15 -4.71 -5.59 -0.58
CA CYS A 15 -4.17 -6.80 0.04
C CYS A 15 -3.01 -7.41 -0.76
N ILE A 16 -3.00 -7.28 -2.09
CA ILE A 16 -1.95 -7.83 -2.95
C ILE A 16 -0.62 -7.05 -2.87
N ILE A 17 -0.57 -5.91 -2.16
CA ILE A 17 0.65 -5.12 -2.02
C ILE A 17 1.69 -5.94 -1.24
N GLY A 18 2.67 -6.47 -1.97
CA GLY A 18 3.70 -7.35 -1.42
C GLY A 18 4.63 -6.69 -0.38
N LYS A 19 5.37 -7.52 0.37
CA LYS A 19 6.26 -7.08 1.46
C LYS A 19 7.40 -6.15 1.01
N ARG A 20 7.83 -6.24 -0.26
CA ARG A 20 8.91 -5.40 -0.82
C ARG A 20 8.58 -3.91 -0.89
N VAL A 21 7.30 -3.54 -0.85
CA VAL A 21 6.88 -2.14 -0.90
C VAL A 21 6.94 -1.58 0.53
N PRO A 22 7.80 -0.60 0.85
CA PRO A 22 7.83 -0.01 2.18
C PRO A 22 6.53 0.77 2.45
N ARG A 23 6.06 0.74 3.70
CA ARG A 23 4.87 1.48 4.15
C ARG A 23 5.33 2.79 4.76
N VAL A 24 5.04 3.89 4.09
CA VAL A 24 5.34 5.26 4.55
C VAL A 24 4.11 5.81 5.26
N TYR A 25 4.25 6.14 6.54
CA TYR A 25 3.20 6.75 7.33
C TYR A 25 3.38 8.27 7.34
N LEU A 26 2.29 8.98 7.09
CA LEU A 26 2.25 10.43 7.06
C LEU A 26 1.39 10.95 8.20
N GLN A 27 1.86 11.97 8.92
CA GLN A 27 1.11 12.70 9.93
C GLN A 27 1.28 14.20 9.70
N CYS A 28 0.17 14.94 9.62
CA CYS A 28 0.16 16.37 9.30
C CYS A 28 0.94 16.72 8.01
N GLY A 29 0.86 15.85 6.99
CA GLY A 29 1.57 16.02 5.72
C GLY A 29 3.08 15.76 5.77
N LYS A 30 3.64 15.39 6.94
CA LYS A 30 5.05 15.02 7.10
C LYS A 30 5.19 13.52 7.28
N VAL A 31 6.31 12.95 6.81
CA VAL A 31 6.65 11.54 7.07
C VAL A 31 6.93 11.37 8.55
N CYS A 32 6.17 10.49 9.21
CA CYS A 32 6.36 10.16 10.62
C CYS A 32 7.09 8.83 10.80
N ASN A 33 6.90 7.87 9.89
CA ASN A 33 7.56 6.56 9.97
C ASN A 33 7.65 5.89 8.59
N VAL A 34 8.62 5.00 8.43
CA VAL A 34 8.79 4.15 7.26
C VAL A 34 9.02 2.71 7.72
N LEU A 35 8.08 1.83 7.40
CA LEU A 35 8.19 0.40 7.68
C LEU A 35 8.67 -0.32 6.43
N ASN A 36 9.91 -0.80 6.48
CA ASN A 36 10.45 -1.74 5.51
C ASN A 36 10.35 -3.15 6.09
N TYR A 37 9.85 -4.11 5.30
CA TYR A 37 9.74 -5.50 5.73
C TYR A 37 10.93 -6.38 5.31
N LEU A 38 11.85 -5.85 4.50
CA LEU A 38 13.00 -6.59 3.96
C LEU A 38 14.33 -6.24 4.63
N ILE A 39 14.36 -5.20 5.44
CA ILE A 39 15.53 -4.68 6.18
C ILE A 39 15.06 -4.45 7.61
#